data_AF-A0A3E4UZU7-F1
#
_entry.id   AF-A0A3E4UZU7-F1
#
_cell.length_a   1.000
_cell.length_b   1.000
_cell.length_c   1.000
_cell.angle_alpha   90.00
_cell.angle_beta   90.00
_cell.angle_gamma   90.00
#
_symmetry.space_group_name_H-M   'P 1'
#
loop_
_entity.id
_entity.type
_entity.pdbx_description
1 polymer ?
#
loop_
_entity_poly.entity_id
_entity_poly.type
_entity_poly.pdbx_seq_one_letter_code
_entity_poly.pdbx_strand_id
1 'polypeptide(L)'
;MANLRDGAWAEFKDFDIRQSSRIRINVRGNAEGEMLMQDEKDGEIRAVIPVRPSADWQEKSGEFHIETSVRALYFTYRGSGSIDWQWV
;
A
#
# COMPACT_ATOMS: atom_id res chain seq x y z
N MET A 1 -7.30 4.60 -7.84
CA MET A 1 -7.72 5.66 -6.90
C MET A 1 -6.87 6.89 -7.16
N ALA A 2 -7.44 8.09 -7.11
CA ALA A 2 -6.71 9.32 -7.39
C ALA A 2 -6.72 10.23 -6.16
N ASN A 3 -5.68 11.06 -6.00
CA ASN A 3 -5.57 12.05 -4.93
C ASN A 3 -5.69 11.52 -3.48
N LEU A 4 -5.10 10.35 -3.19
CA LEU A 4 -4.98 9.87 -1.80
C LEU A 4 -4.07 10.82 -1.01
N ARG A 5 -4.55 11.33 0.12
CA ARG A 5 -3.83 12.25 1.01
C ARG A 5 -3.52 11.57 2.33
N ASP A 6 -2.76 12.25 3.18
CA ASP A 6 -2.45 11.76 4.53
C ASP A 6 -3.69 11.22 5.25
N GLY A 7 -3.57 10.01 5.80
CA GLY A 7 -4.65 9.30 6.49
C GLY A 7 -5.69 8.63 5.59
N ALA A 8 -5.62 8.82 4.27
CA ALA A 8 -6.48 8.09 3.34
C ALA A 8 -6.15 6.60 3.37
N TRP A 9 -7.19 5.78 3.39
CA TRP A 9 -7.05 4.33 3.41
C TRP A 9 -7.94 3.63 2.38
N ALA A 10 -7.56 2.41 2.03
CA ALA A 10 -8.30 1.55 1.12
C ALA A 10 -8.27 0.10 1.60
N GLU A 11 -9.39 -0.60 1.42
CA GLU A 11 -9.56 -2.02 1.76
C GLU A 11 -9.62 -2.87 0.49
N PHE A 12 -8.93 -4.01 0.55
CA PHE A 12 -8.79 -4.98 -0.52
C PHE A 12 -9.27 -6.32 0.03
N LYS A 13 -10.49 -6.71 -0.30
CA LYS A 13 -11.10 -7.95 0.21
C LYS A 13 -10.59 -9.16 -0.56
N ASP A 14 -10.61 -10.30 0.12
CA ASP A 14 -10.33 -11.62 -0.46
C ASP A 14 -8.97 -11.74 -1.15
N PHE A 15 -7.94 -11.14 -0.55
CA PHE A 15 -6.58 -11.25 -1.07
C PHE A 15 -6.06 -12.67 -0.78
N ASP A 16 -5.91 -13.47 -1.85
CA ASP A 16 -5.37 -14.83 -1.76
C ASP A 16 -3.84 -14.78 -1.63
N ILE A 17 -3.36 -14.82 -0.40
CA ILE A 17 -1.93 -14.76 -0.10
C ILE A 17 -1.36 -16.18 -0.20
N ARG A 18 -0.81 -16.52 -1.36
CA ARG A 18 -0.08 -17.77 -1.57
C ARG A 18 1.41 -17.51 -1.39
N GLN A 19 1.96 -17.81 -0.21
CA GLN A 19 3.38 -17.63 0.14
C GLN A 19 4.04 -16.41 -0.54
N SER A 20 3.57 -15.21 -0.20
CA SER A 20 4.17 -13.97 -0.72
C SER A 20 5.01 -13.31 0.37
N SER A 21 6.26 -12.96 0.04
CA SER A 21 7.13 -12.14 0.87
C SER A 21 7.09 -10.65 0.49
N ARG A 22 6.33 -10.28 -0.56
CA ARG A 22 6.42 -8.94 -1.16
C ARG A 22 5.06 -8.43 -1.64
N ILE A 23 4.68 -7.25 -1.16
CA ILE A 23 3.51 -6.51 -1.63
C ILE A 23 3.99 -5.46 -2.63
N ARG A 24 3.20 -5.22 -3.67
CA ARG A 24 3.51 -4.22 -4.70
C ARG A 24 2.36 -3.24 -4.83
N ILE A 25 2.72 -1.98 -5.05
CA ILE A 25 1.78 -0.91 -5.40
C ILE A 25 2.35 -0.18 -6.62
N ASN A 26 1.48 0.39 -7.44
CA ASN A 26 1.89 1.20 -8.57
C ASN A 26 1.33 2.61 -8.42
N VAL A 27 2.22 3.57 -8.19
CA VAL A 27 1.87 4.90 -7.73
C VAL A 27 2.58 5.98 -8.53
N ARG A 28 1.98 7.17 -8.57
CA ARG A 28 2.61 8.41 -9.04
C ARG A 28 2.06 9.60 -8.24
N GLY A 29 2.63 10.78 -8.46
CA GLY A 29 2.18 12.04 -7.87
C GLY A 29 3.31 12.80 -7.20
N ASN A 30 2.95 13.81 -6.42
CA ASN A 30 3.90 14.64 -5.67
C ASN A 30 4.09 14.17 -4.22
N ALA A 31 3.64 12.96 -3.91
CA ALA A 31 3.64 12.41 -2.56
C ALA A 31 5.04 12.02 -2.07
N GLU A 32 5.35 12.41 -0.84
CA GLU A 32 6.53 11.99 -0.08
C GLU A 32 6.05 11.35 1.23
N GLY A 33 6.40 10.09 1.48
CA GLY A 33 5.97 9.38 2.69
C GLY A 33 6.02 7.86 2.54
N GLU A 34 5.01 7.20 3.10
CA GLU A 34 4.92 5.73 3.13
C GLU A 34 3.49 5.23 2.97
N MET A 35 3.34 4.08 2.32
CA MET A 35 2.11 3.30 2.32
C MET A 35 2.27 2.18 3.35
N LEU A 36 1.42 2.21 4.38
CA LEU A 36 1.34 1.19 5.41
C LEU A 36 0.36 0.11 4.99
N MET A 37 0.72 -1.15 5.16
CA MET A 37 -0.19 -2.28 4.94
C MET A 37 -0.42 -3.03 6.24
N GLN A 38 -1.68 -3.31 6.55
CA GLN A 38 -2.14 -4.07 7.70
C GLN A 38 -3.09 -5.18 7.22
N ASP A 39 -3.11 -6.31 7.94
CA ASP A 39 -4.00 -7.44 7.65
C ASP A 39 -5.26 -7.46 8.53
N GLU A 40 -5.38 -6.46 9.40
CA GLU A 40 -6.56 -6.13 10.18
C GLU A 40 -6.71 -4.61 10.22
N LYS A 41 -7.94 -4.11 10.22
CA LYS A 41 -8.19 -2.67 10.29
C LYS A 41 -7.65 -2.12 11.61
N ASP A 42 -6.81 -1.10 11.53
CA ASP A 42 -6.12 -0.49 12.68
C ASP A 42 -5.22 -1.49 13.47
N GLY A 43 -4.88 -2.62 12.85
CA GLY A 43 -4.02 -3.67 13.44
C GLY A 43 -2.52 -3.38 13.34
N GLU A 44 -1.70 -4.43 13.46
CA GLU A 44 -0.25 -4.31 13.33
C GLU A 44 0.16 -3.99 11.89
N ILE A 45 1.12 -3.07 11.73
CA ILE A 45 1.71 -2.76 10.41
C ILE A 45 2.53 -3.97 9.96
N ARG A 46 2.08 -4.62 8.88
CA ARG A 46 2.74 -5.79 8.29
C ARG A 46 3.77 -5.42 7.24
N ALA A 47 3.59 -4.28 6.56
CA ALA A 47 4.53 -3.79 5.56
C ALA A 47 4.59 -2.26 5.56
N VAL A 48 5.76 -1.74 5.23
CA VAL A 48 5.98 -0.32 4.95
C VAL A 48 6.54 -0.20 3.54
N ILE A 49 5.86 0.54 2.68
CA ILE A 49 6.28 0.76 1.28
C ILE A 49 6.62 2.24 1.10
N PRO A 50 7.91 2.59 0.92
CA PRO A 50 8.30 3.99 0.71
C PRO A 50 7.70 4.58 -0.56
N VAL A 51 7.16 5.80 -0.46
CA VAL A 51 6.64 6.58 -1.57
C VAL A 51 7.48 7.84 -1.73
N ARG A 52 7.88 8.09 -2.98
CA ARG A 52 8.63 9.27 -3.39
C ARG A 52 7.90 9.94 -4.56
N PRO A 53 8.02 11.27 -4.72
CA PRO A 53 7.42 11.99 -5.84
C PRO A 53 7.88 11.41 -7.17
N SER A 54 6.95 11.21 -8.08
CA SER A 54 7.23 10.81 -9.45
C SER A 54 6.12 11.28 -10.39
N ALA A 55 6.50 11.85 -11.53
CA ALA A 55 5.56 12.17 -12.60
C ALA A 55 5.08 10.91 -13.32
N ASP A 56 5.94 9.90 -13.40
CA ASP A 56 5.68 8.61 -14.03
C ASP A 56 5.14 7.59 -13.02
N TRP A 57 4.42 6.59 -13.53
CA TRP A 57 4.00 5.44 -12.73
C TRP A 57 5.20 4.61 -12.31
N GLN A 58 5.35 4.36 -11.00
CA GLN A 58 6.41 3.53 -10.45
C GLN A 58 5.85 2.40 -9.61
N GLU A 59 6.31 1.18 -9.92
CA GLU A 59 6.14 0.04 -9.02
C GLU A 59 7.01 0.27 -7.77
N LYS A 60 6.37 0.22 -6.61
CA LYS A 60 7.02 0.21 -5.29
C LYS A 60 6.66 -1.09 -4.59
N SER A 61 7.56 -1.57 -3.76
CA SER A 61 7.34 -2.80 -3.01
C SER A 61 7.85 -2.70 -1.58
N GLY A 62 7.15 -3.39 -0.68
CA GLY A 62 7.59 -3.62 0.69
C GLY A 62 7.68 -5.11 0.95
N GLU A 63 8.66 -5.50 1.76
CA GLU A 63 8.71 -6.85 2.30
C GLU A 63 7.65 -6.99 3.38
N PHE A 64 6.97 -8.13 3.39
CA PHE A 64 6.01 -8.49 4.43
C PHE A 64 5.92 -9.99 4.53
N HIS A 65 5.78 -10.50 5.74
CA HIS A 65 5.66 -11.92 6.00
C HIS A 65 4.29 -12.16 6.61
N ILE A 66 3.42 -12.84 5.87
CA ILE A 66 2.14 -13.28 6.38
C ILE A 66 1.94 -14.75 6.02
N GLU A 67 1.31 -15.48 6.92
CA GLU A 67 0.95 -16.86 6.66
C GLU A 67 -0.07 -16.95 5.52
N THR A 68 0.01 -18.04 4.76
CA THR A 68 -0.87 -18.28 3.61
C THR A 68 -2.32 -18.26 4.07
N SER A 69 -3.11 -17.33 3.55
CA SER A 69 -4.51 -17.13 3.95
C SER A 69 -5.25 -16.24 2.96
N VAL A 70 -6.57 -16.35 2.96
CA VAL A 70 -7.47 -15.40 2.29
C VAL A 70 -7.95 -14.42 3.35
N ARG A 71 -7.64 -13.13 3.19
CA ARG A 71 -8.08 -12.07 4.12
C ARG A 71 -8.15 -10.71 3.45
N ALA A 72 -8.74 -9.75 4.14
CA ALA A 72 -8.70 -8.36 3.71
C ALA A 72 -7.32 -7.75 4.02
N LEU A 73 -6.85 -6.87 3.13
CA LEU A 73 -5.69 -6.02 3.36
C LEU A 73 -6.13 -4.56 3.42
N TYR A 74 -5.54 -3.82 4.35
CA TYR A 74 -5.79 -2.41 4.59
C TYR A 74 -4.53 -1.63 4.27
N PHE A 75 -4.67 -0.63 3.41
CA PHE A 75 -3.58 0.24 2.99
C PHE A 75 -3.85 1.66 3.44
N THR A 76 -2.92 2.27 4.16
CA THR A 76 -3.03 3.65 4.64
C THR A 76 -1.84 4.47 4.17
N TYR A 77 -2.10 5.58 3.49
CA TYR A 77 -1.04 6.52 3.14
C TYR A 77 -0.74 7.46 4.32
N ARG A 78 0.54 7.57 4.68
CA ARG A 78 1.05 8.59 5.61
C ARG A 78 2.12 9.43 4.94
N GLY A 79 1.96 10.74 4.95
CA GLY A 79 2.92 11.64 4.34
C GLY A 79 2.34 12.97 3.87
N SER A 80 3.06 13.61 2.96
CA SER A 80 2.67 14.90 2.38
C SER A 80 2.44 14.81 0.88
N GLY A 81 1.54 15.64 0.34
CA GLY A 81 1.18 15.60 -1.07
C GLY A 81 0.04 14.63 -1.34
N SER A 82 -0.02 14.13 -2.56
CA SER A 82 -1.09 13.23 -3.01
C SER A 82 -0.58 12.10 -3.90
N ILE A 83 -1.12 10.91 -3.67
CA ILE A 83 -0.85 9.70 -4.45
C ILE A 83 -2.01 9.45 -5.41
N ASP A 84 -1.67 9.25 -6.68
CA ASP A 84 -2.48 8.47 -7.61
C ASP A 84 -2.03 7.02 -7.53
N TRP A 85 -2.97 6.10 -7.35
CA TRP A 85 -2.73 4.66 -7.24
C TRP A 85 -3.49 3.92 -8.34
N GLN A 86 -2.75 3.17 -9.16
CA GLN A 86 -3.31 2.20 -10.09
C GLN A 86 -3.06 0.76 -9.64
N TRP A 87 -4.03 -0.09 -9.93
CA TRP A 87 -3.95 -1.52 -9.68
C TRP A 87 -2.96 -2.17 -10.65
N VAL A 88 -2.17 -3.10 -10.15
CA VAL A 88 -1.24 -3.96 -10.91
C VAL A 88 -1.47 -5.41 -10.57
#